data_AF-A0A231VP54-F1
#
_entry.id   AF-A0A231VP54-F1
#
_cell.length_a   1.000
_cell.length_b   1.000
_cell.length_c   1.000
_cell.angle_alpha   90.00
_cell.angle_beta   90.00
_cell.angle_gamma   90.00
#
_symmetry.space_group_name_H-M   'P 1'
#
loop_
_entity.id
_entity.type
_entity.pdbx_description
1 polymer ?
#
loop_
_entity_poly.entity_id
_entity_poly.type
_entity_poly.pdbx_seq_one_letter_code
_entity_poly.pdbx_strand_id
1 'polypeptide(L)'
;PVDKTITWTVVGNYNQRILKDARIVDNIQGDQDYVAKSAKLTEATINSDGSYKPGAEVDNANISYDAQAQQLTAKLPDNSTKAYVLTYQTSLAGKVIDQETYNNTATYQNGDQRSQLKAAVTVPNGGNLAEKSGQ
;
A
#
# COMPACT_ATOMS: atom_id res chain seq x y z
N PRO A 1 10.58 -3.26 22.35
CA PRO A 1 9.51 -2.50 21.66
C PRO A 1 8.80 -3.43 20.67
N VAL A 2 7.49 -3.55 20.75
CA VAL A 2 6.73 -4.26 19.72
C VAL A 2 6.72 -3.35 18.49
N ASP A 3 7.34 -3.77 17.39
CA ASP A 3 7.34 -3.00 16.15
C ASP A 3 5.91 -2.94 15.61
N LYS A 4 5.24 -1.81 15.84
CA LYS A 4 3.86 -1.55 15.39
C LYS A 4 3.86 -1.11 13.92
N THR A 5 4.23 -2.03 13.04
CA THR A 5 4.34 -1.77 11.59
C THR A 5 3.19 -2.45 10.86
N ILE A 6 2.53 -1.73 9.96
CA ILE A 6 1.53 -2.26 9.03
C ILE A 6 2.19 -2.40 7.66
N THR A 7 2.00 -3.55 7.01
CA THR A 7 2.39 -3.74 5.61
C THR A 7 1.16 -3.69 4.72
N TRP A 8 1.16 -2.76 3.78
CA TRP A 8 0.12 -2.57 2.80
C TRP A 8 0.52 -3.18 1.46
N THR A 9 -0.43 -3.81 0.77
CA THR A 9 -0.25 -4.39 -0.56
C THR A 9 -1.38 -3.94 -1.46
N VAL A 10 -1.03 -3.29 -2.57
CA VAL A 10 -1.98 -2.78 -3.57
C VAL A 10 -1.63 -3.39 -4.93
N VAL A 11 -2.61 -4.02 -5.57
CA VAL A 11 -2.39 -4.68 -6.87
C VAL A 11 -3.15 -3.93 -7.96
N GLY A 12 -2.42 -3.47 -8.98
CA GLY A 12 -2.94 -2.75 -10.14
C GLY A 12 -2.99 -3.62 -11.40
N ASN A 13 -3.90 -3.25 -12.32
CA ASN A 13 -4.03 -3.85 -13.65
C ASN A 13 -4.36 -5.36 -13.69
N TYR A 14 -5.25 -5.83 -12.81
CA TYR A 14 -5.72 -7.23 -12.82
C TYR A 14 -6.29 -7.70 -14.15
N ASN A 15 -6.89 -6.80 -14.92
CA ASN A 15 -7.45 -7.11 -16.23
C ASN A 15 -6.42 -7.05 -17.38
N GLN A 16 -5.14 -6.83 -17.04
CA GLN A 16 -4.00 -6.88 -17.95
C GLN A 16 -4.17 -5.97 -19.18
N ARG A 17 -4.78 -4.80 -19.00
CA ARG A 17 -4.91 -3.79 -20.06
C ARG A 17 -3.55 -3.16 -20.34
N ILE A 18 -3.37 -2.66 -21.56
CA ILE A 18 -2.21 -1.83 -21.91
C ILE A 18 -2.21 -0.59 -21.01
N LEU A 19 -1.09 -0.34 -20.36
CA LEU A 19 -0.89 0.79 -19.45
C LEU A 19 -0.53 2.06 -20.24
N LYS A 20 -1.22 3.16 -19.92
CA LYS A 20 -1.01 4.49 -20.48
C LYS A 20 -1.08 5.53 -19.35
N ASP A 21 0.04 6.13 -18.98
CA ASP A 21 0.16 7.03 -17.82
C ASP A 21 -0.47 6.41 -16.56
N ALA A 22 -0.22 5.12 -16.37
CA ALA A 22 -0.85 4.35 -15.31
C ALA A 22 -0.14 4.56 -13.98
N ARG A 23 -0.91 4.63 -12.89
CA ARG A 23 -0.39 4.89 -11.54
C ARG A 23 -1.26 4.26 -10.46
N ILE A 24 -0.61 3.91 -9.35
CA ILE A 24 -1.25 3.61 -8.08
C ILE A 24 -1.00 4.80 -7.16
N VAL A 25 -2.07 5.36 -6.60
CA VAL A 25 -2.01 6.49 -5.66
C VAL A 25 -2.67 6.05 -4.37
N ASP A 26 -2.00 6.28 -3.24
CA ASP A 26 -2.49 5.90 -1.93
C ASP A 26 -2.31 7.04 -0.93
N ASN A 27 -3.39 7.46 -0.30
CA ASN A 27 -3.36 8.50 0.72
C ASN A 27 -3.37 7.83 2.09
N ILE A 28 -2.23 7.91 2.78
CA ILE A 28 -2.06 7.29 4.10
C ILE A 28 -2.98 8.00 5.09
N GLN A 29 -3.91 7.25 5.67
CA GLN A 29 -4.97 7.78 6.52
C GLN A 29 -4.63 7.65 8.02
N GLY A 30 -5.17 8.57 8.81
CA GLY A 30 -5.11 8.52 10.27
C GLY A 30 -3.75 8.94 10.83
N ASP A 31 -3.34 8.27 11.91
CA ASP A 31 -2.14 8.54 12.70
C ASP A 31 -0.90 7.77 12.22
N GLN A 32 -1.03 7.03 11.12
CA GLN A 32 0.01 6.23 10.50
C GLN A 32 1.12 7.09 9.87
N ASP A 33 2.37 6.77 10.20
CA ASP A 33 3.54 7.41 9.60
C ASP A 33 4.12 6.52 8.49
N TYR A 34 4.37 7.09 7.30
CA TYR A 34 5.02 6.36 6.21
C TYR A 34 6.44 5.95 6.61
N VAL A 35 6.78 4.66 6.42
CA VAL A 35 8.16 4.20 6.60
C VAL A 35 8.95 4.50 5.32
N ALA A 36 9.83 5.50 5.41
CA ALA A 36 10.63 5.92 4.27
C ALA A 36 11.42 4.75 3.65
N LYS A 37 11.45 4.70 2.30
CA LYS A 37 12.11 3.64 1.51
C LYS A 37 11.54 2.22 1.69
N SER A 38 10.38 2.07 2.33
CA SER A 38 9.70 0.76 2.44
C SER A 38 8.97 0.35 1.15
N ALA A 39 8.65 1.32 0.29
CA ALA A 39 7.84 1.05 -0.89
C ALA A 39 8.63 0.29 -1.97
N LYS A 40 8.00 -0.74 -2.52
CA LYS A 40 8.52 -1.58 -3.60
C LYS A 40 7.43 -1.82 -4.64
N LEU A 41 7.82 -1.85 -5.90
CA LEU A 41 6.95 -2.24 -7.00
C LEU A 41 7.47 -3.54 -7.59
N THR A 42 6.63 -4.56 -7.66
CA THR A 42 6.95 -5.82 -8.34
C THR A 42 5.96 -6.08 -9.45
N GLU A 43 6.38 -6.81 -10.48
CA GLU A 43 5.47 -7.37 -11.46
C GLU A 43 4.58 -8.43 -10.80
N ALA A 44 3.45 -8.75 -11.41
CA ALA A 44 2.63 -9.90 -11.06
C ALA A 44 2.05 -10.59 -12.29
N THR A 45 1.97 -11.91 -12.18
CA THR A 45 1.23 -12.76 -13.11
C THR A 45 -0.14 -13.05 -12.53
N ILE A 46 -1.20 -12.79 -13.30
CA ILE A 46 -2.58 -13.14 -12.92
C ILE A 46 -2.86 -14.57 -13.40
N ASN A 47 -3.31 -15.43 -12.49
CA ASN A 47 -3.67 -16.81 -12.75
C ASN A 47 -5.12 -16.90 -13.26
N SER A 48 -5.47 -18.03 -13.88
CA SER A 48 -6.82 -18.27 -14.43
C SER A 48 -7.93 -18.28 -13.37
N ASP A 49 -7.58 -18.55 -12.11
CA ASP A 49 -8.49 -18.53 -10.96
C ASP A 49 -8.65 -17.12 -10.33
N GLY A 50 -7.99 -16.11 -10.91
CA GLY A 50 -8.01 -14.73 -10.42
C GLY A 50 -7.02 -14.43 -9.28
N SER A 51 -6.31 -15.45 -8.77
CA SER A 51 -5.17 -15.23 -7.89
C SER A 51 -4.00 -14.59 -8.65
N TYR A 52 -3.02 -14.05 -7.93
CA TYR A 52 -1.81 -13.52 -8.54
C TYR A 52 -0.56 -14.08 -7.89
N LYS A 53 0.51 -14.14 -8.67
CA LYS A 53 1.85 -14.51 -8.21
C LYS A 53 2.79 -13.32 -8.41
N PRO A 54 3.41 -12.79 -7.34
CA PRO A 54 4.47 -11.79 -7.47
C PRO A 54 5.62 -12.29 -8.36
N GLY A 55 6.12 -11.42 -9.22
CA GLY A 55 7.22 -11.63 -10.13
C GLY A 55 8.47 -10.84 -9.71
N ALA A 56 9.23 -10.38 -10.70
CA ALA A 56 10.44 -9.59 -10.46
C ALA A 56 10.12 -8.21 -9.87
N GLU A 57 11.03 -7.69 -9.04
CA GLU A 57 11.01 -6.29 -8.63
C GLU A 57 11.26 -5.40 -9.86
N VAL A 58 10.56 -4.27 -9.95
CA VAL A 58 10.73 -3.31 -11.04
C VAL A 58 11.94 -2.44 -10.73
N ASP A 59 13.01 -2.61 -11.53
CA ASP A 59 14.22 -1.81 -11.39
C ASP A 59 13.92 -0.31 -11.58
N ASN A 60 14.47 0.53 -10.71
CA ASN A 60 14.29 1.99 -10.74
C ASN A 60 12.81 2.41 -10.78
N ALA A 61 11.94 1.70 -10.05
CA ALA A 61 10.53 2.03 -9.95
C ALA A 61 10.33 3.52 -9.57
N ASN A 62 9.44 4.19 -10.31
CA ASN A 62 9.11 5.59 -10.05
C ASN A 62 8.07 5.67 -8.94
N ILE A 63 8.54 5.70 -7.70
CA ILE A 63 7.73 5.81 -6.49
C ILE A 63 8.11 7.08 -5.76
N SER A 64 7.11 7.90 -5.40
CA SER A 64 7.29 9.15 -4.66
C SER A 64 6.31 9.24 -3.50
N TYR A 65 6.77 9.81 -2.39
CA TYR A 65 5.93 10.15 -1.25
C TYR A 65 5.90 11.66 -1.04
N ASP A 66 4.70 12.24 -1.06
CA ASP A 66 4.44 13.62 -0.65
C ASP A 66 4.03 13.63 0.83
N ALA A 67 4.91 14.17 1.69
CA ALA A 67 4.67 14.24 3.12
C ALA A 67 3.61 15.28 3.51
N GLN A 68 3.41 16.33 2.71
CA GLN A 68 2.38 17.35 2.97
C GLN A 68 0.98 16.78 2.69
N ALA A 69 0.83 16.06 1.58
CA ALA A 69 -0.42 15.41 1.20
C ALA A 69 -0.60 14.01 1.81
N GLN A 70 0.41 13.50 2.53
CA GLN A 70 0.53 12.11 2.99
C GLN A 70 0.19 11.10 1.88
N GLN A 71 0.72 11.33 0.69
CA GLN A 71 0.35 10.59 -0.52
C GLN A 71 1.53 9.83 -1.10
N LEU A 72 1.39 8.51 -1.22
CA LEU A 72 2.29 7.64 -1.96
C LEU A 72 1.80 7.49 -3.39
N THR A 73 2.67 7.69 -4.37
CA THR A 73 2.38 7.48 -5.79
C THR A 73 3.43 6.55 -6.39
N ALA A 74 2.98 5.49 -7.06
CA ALA A 74 3.82 4.63 -7.89
C ALA A 74 3.35 4.72 -9.34
N LYS A 75 4.20 5.22 -10.24
CA LYS A 75 3.94 5.15 -11.69
C LYS A 75 4.27 3.76 -12.20
N LEU A 76 3.39 3.22 -13.03
CA LEU A 76 3.55 1.91 -13.63
C LEU A 76 4.23 2.05 -15.01
N PRO A 77 4.98 1.04 -15.47
CA PRO A 77 5.64 1.07 -16.78
C PRO A 77 4.64 1.23 -17.93
N ASP A 78 4.82 2.29 -18.73
CA ASP A 78 4.00 2.55 -19.90
C ASP A 78 4.12 1.44 -20.95
N ASN A 79 3.03 1.22 -21.70
CA ASN A 79 2.87 0.17 -22.72
C ASN A 79 3.00 -1.27 -22.21
N SER A 80 3.20 -1.48 -20.90
CA SER A 80 3.12 -2.80 -20.29
C SER A 80 1.68 -3.32 -20.27
N THR A 81 1.52 -4.64 -20.27
CA THR A 81 0.24 -5.33 -20.02
C THR A 81 0.27 -6.14 -18.73
N LYS A 82 1.37 -6.07 -17.96
CA LYS A 82 1.52 -6.83 -16.72
C LYS A 82 0.66 -6.22 -15.60
N ALA A 83 0.34 -7.05 -14.61
CA ALA A 83 -0.12 -6.56 -13.32
C ALA A 83 1.09 -6.14 -12.48
N TYR A 84 0.84 -5.26 -11.50
CA TYR A 84 1.89 -4.75 -10.62
C TYR A 84 1.41 -4.73 -9.18
N VAL A 85 2.32 -5.01 -8.26
CA VAL A 85 2.09 -5.04 -6.81
C VAL A 85 2.94 -3.95 -6.19
N LEU A 86 2.28 -2.96 -5.59
CA LEU A 86 2.91 -1.97 -4.72
C LEU A 86 2.81 -2.48 -3.28
N THR A 87 3.95 -2.74 -2.66
CA THR A 87 4.03 -3.04 -1.23
C THR A 87 4.73 -1.90 -0.50
N TYR A 88 4.22 -1.47 0.63
CA TYR A 88 4.85 -0.43 1.46
C TYR A 88 4.48 -0.60 2.93
N GLN A 89 5.15 0.15 3.82
CA GLN A 89 4.93 0.06 5.25
C GLN A 89 4.56 1.40 5.88
N THR A 90 3.73 1.34 6.92
CA THR A 90 3.44 2.44 7.84
C THR A 90 3.75 2.03 9.27
N SER A 91 4.04 2.99 10.14
CA SER A 91 4.35 2.79 11.55
C SER A 91 3.32 3.47 12.44
N LEU A 92 3.00 2.83 13.56
CA LEU A 92 2.22 3.36 14.69
C LEU A 92 3.11 3.54 15.93
N ALA A 93 4.43 3.65 15.75
CA ALA A 93 5.34 3.87 16.86
C ALA A 93 5.03 5.20 17.57
N GLY A 94 4.91 5.16 18.90
CA GLY A 94 4.57 6.34 19.70
C GLY A 94 3.11 6.80 19.60
N LYS A 95 2.25 6.08 18.86
CA LYS A 95 0.82 6.41 18.75
C LYS A 95 -0.01 5.67 19.80
N VAL A 96 -1.05 6.34 20.28
CA VAL A 96 -2.13 5.73 21.06
C VAL A 96 -3.04 5.02 20.07
N ILE A 97 -3.13 3.69 20.16
CA ILE A 97 -3.98 2.89 19.28
C ILE A 97 -5.31 2.70 20.00
N ASP A 98 -6.33 3.44 19.58
CA ASP A 98 -7.71 3.40 20.08
C ASP A 98 -8.69 2.76 19.08
N GLN A 99 -8.17 2.30 17.94
CA GLN A 99 -8.90 1.56 16.92
C GLN A 99 -8.29 0.19 16.66
N GLU A 100 -9.15 -0.81 16.51
CA GLU A 100 -8.73 -2.18 16.20
C GLU A 100 -8.46 -2.40 14.71
N THR A 101 -9.00 -1.53 13.85
CA THR A 101 -8.93 -1.69 12.40
C THR A 101 -8.43 -0.41 11.74
N TYR A 102 -7.46 -0.57 10.85
CA TYR A 102 -6.97 0.48 9.97
C TYR A 102 -7.50 0.22 8.56
N ASN A 103 -8.19 1.20 8.00
CA ASN A 103 -8.67 1.17 6.62
C ASN A 103 -7.69 1.91 5.72
N ASN A 104 -7.59 1.46 4.48
CA ASN A 104 -6.79 2.11 3.46
C ASN A 104 -7.51 2.05 2.10
N THR A 105 -7.47 3.16 1.36
CA THR A 105 -8.08 3.25 0.03
C THR A 105 -7.07 3.80 -0.96
N ALA A 106 -6.55 2.90 -1.80
CA ALA A 106 -5.74 3.27 -2.95
C ALA A 106 -6.62 3.53 -4.18
N THR A 107 -6.09 4.30 -5.12
CA THR A 107 -6.67 4.53 -6.44
C THR A 107 -5.72 3.99 -7.50
N TYR A 108 -6.21 3.07 -8.33
CA TYR A 108 -5.57 2.71 -9.58
C TYR A 108 -6.11 3.58 -10.70
N GLN A 109 -5.23 4.18 -11.48
CA GLN A 109 -5.56 4.96 -12.67
C GLN A 109 -4.79 4.41 -13.88
N ASN A 110 -5.46 4.31 -15.02
CA ASN A 110 -4.87 4.00 -16.33
C ASN A 110 -5.53 4.91 -17.39
N GLY A 111 -4.81 5.93 -17.85
CA GLY A 111 -5.38 7.04 -18.61
C GLY A 111 -6.54 7.71 -17.84
N ASP A 112 -7.71 7.80 -18.48
CA ASP A 112 -8.92 8.38 -17.88
C ASP A 112 -9.68 7.39 -16.97
N GLN A 113 -9.31 6.10 -16.99
CA GLN A 113 -9.99 5.08 -16.21
C GLN A 113 -9.45 5.09 -14.78
N ARG A 114 -10.35 5.12 -13.79
CA ARG A 114 -10.03 5.10 -12.37
C ARG A 114 -10.79 4.01 -11.64
N SER A 115 -10.17 3.41 -10.64
CA SER A 115 -10.79 2.42 -9.75
C SER A 115 -10.25 2.56 -8.34
N GLN A 116 -11.13 2.47 -7.35
CA GLN A 116 -10.74 2.44 -5.94
C GLN A 116 -10.47 1.01 -5.49
N LEU A 117 -9.38 0.83 -4.74
CA LEU A 117 -8.93 -0.43 -4.16
C LEU A 117 -8.92 -0.25 -2.65
N LYS A 118 -9.81 -0.97 -1.95
CA LYS A 118 -9.98 -0.85 -0.51
C LYS A 118 -9.35 -2.05 0.20
N ALA A 119 -8.61 -1.79 1.26
CA ALA A 119 -8.04 -2.79 2.13
C ALA A 119 -8.25 -2.38 3.59
N ALA A 120 -8.25 -3.37 4.49
CA ALA A 120 -8.28 -3.13 5.92
C ALA A 120 -7.36 -4.15 6.61
N VAL A 121 -6.70 -3.71 7.68
CA VAL A 121 -5.90 -4.58 8.56
C VAL A 121 -6.38 -4.44 9.99
N THR A 122 -6.43 -5.55 10.71
CA THR A 122 -6.75 -5.56 12.15
C THR A 122 -5.45 -5.59 12.94
N VAL A 123 -5.29 -4.67 13.89
CA VAL A 123 -4.11 -4.60 14.77
C VAL A 123 -4.49 -5.22 16.13
N PRO A 124 -3.82 -6.30 16.58
CA PRO A 124 -4.07 -6.88 17.88
C PRO A 124 -3.85 -5.84 19.00
N ASN A 125 -4.79 -5.79 19.96
CA ASN A 125 -4.79 -4.89 21.12
C ASN A 125 -5.19 -3.42 20.86
N GLY A 126 -5.79 -3.07 19.71
CA GLY A 126 -6.24 -1.71 19.36
C GLY A 126 -7.41 -1.12 20.19
N GLY A 127 -7.61 -1.61 21.41
CA GLY A 127 -8.60 -1.10 22.37
C GLY A 127 -8.22 -1.33 23.84
N ASN A 128 -7.04 -1.92 24.11
CA ASN A 128 -6.56 -2.19 25.48
C ASN A 128 -5.23 -1.47 25.71
N LEU A 129 -5.29 -0.16 26.03
CA LEU A 129 -4.14 0.54 26.60
C LEU A 129 -4.32 0.67 28.11
N ALA A 130 -3.98 -0.40 28.83
CA ALA A 130 -3.66 -0.33 30.25
C ALA A 130 -2.32 -1.03 30.49
N GLU A 131 -1.23 -0.35 30.15
CA GLU A 131 0.09 -0.75 30.66
C GLU A 131 0.32 -0.06 32.01
N LYS A 132 0.00 -0.77 33.11
CA LYS A 132 0.52 -0.44 34.43
C LYS A 132 1.81 -1.22 34.61
N SER A 133 2.95 -0.54 34.64
CA SER A 133 4.16 -1.10 35.25
C SER A 133 4.46 -0.33 36.53
N GLY A 134 4.58 -1.05 37.63
CA GLY A 134 5.02 -0.53 38.91
C GLY A 134 6.47 -0.95 39.17
N GLN A 135 7.23 -0.06 39.80
CA GLN A 135 8.14 -0.43 40.87
C GLN A 135 7.77 0.39 42.11
#